data_AF-A0A4P9Y6Q7-F1
#
_entry.id   AF-A0A4P9Y6Q7-F1
#
_cell.length_a   1.000
_cell.length_b   1.000
_cell.length_c   1.000
_cell.angle_alpha   90.00
_cell.angle_beta   90.00
_cell.angle_gamma   90.00
#
_symmetry.space_group_name_H-M   'P 1'
#
loop_
_entity.id
_entity.type
_entity.pdbx_description
1 polymer ?
#
loop_
_entity_poly.entity_id
_entity_poly.type
_entity_poly.pdbx_seq_one_letter_code
_entity_poly.pdbx_strand_id
1 'polypeptide(L)'
;HPQERQFLADYLKDQYPQWLFEVNAGFNLCFYGYGSKKELLEDFVQEMCLDGPTVVVYGYAASASIKEVLAGLMDLPRKVPKMTRPWKISRISHLTGRSRRIPRLYLLVHNLDGPGLSSPQAQEALLTLASIPNISLLASVDHINAGLLLNPGPFSTSSFLFHDSTTFVPYITEQSAHASLILRLTTAGNGATMVNKHSAQLVLASLTDNARDLFRMLGQACIDSAPFSSNTLKRPEGTSVERGITYEELFSRCRAAFIVNSEATFKSILGEFRDHDLLTETRGSDGSDVLSIPLTTMDLEELCGLEGAV
;
A
#
# COMPACT_ATOMS: atom_id res chain seq x y z
N HIS A 1 -14.66 -7.57 24.16
CA HIS A 1 -15.94 -7.00 24.59
C HIS A 1 -16.24 -5.74 23.78
N PRO A 2 -17.36 -5.67 23.05
CA PRO A 2 -17.67 -4.53 22.18
C PRO A 2 -18.09 -3.27 22.97
N GLN A 3 -18.85 -3.43 24.06
CA GLN A 3 -19.33 -2.30 24.89
C GLN A 3 -18.18 -1.55 25.58
N GLU A 4 -17.21 -2.28 26.13
CA GLU A 4 -16.03 -1.69 26.77
C GLU A 4 -15.16 -0.90 25.78
N ARG A 5 -15.05 -1.38 24.53
CA ARG A 5 -14.34 -0.67 23.47
C ARG A 5 -15.03 0.63 23.08
N GLN A 6 -16.36 0.63 23.03
CA GLN A 6 -17.13 1.85 22.78
C GLN A 6 -16.94 2.86 23.91
N PHE A 7 -17.01 2.43 25.16
CA PHE A 7 -16.74 3.30 26.31
C PHE A 7 -15.33 3.91 26.27
N LEU A 8 -14.31 3.12 25.89
CA LEU A 8 -12.95 3.62 25.70
C LEU A 8 -12.84 4.61 24.54
N ALA A 9 -13.54 4.35 23.42
CA ALA A 9 -13.57 5.27 22.29
C ALA A 9 -14.20 6.60 22.68
N ASP A 10 -15.31 6.59 23.41
CA ASP A 10 -15.97 7.79 23.91
C ASP A 10 -15.06 8.57 24.87
N TYR A 11 -14.37 7.87 25.79
CA TYR A 11 -13.39 8.49 26.68
C TYR A 11 -12.23 9.18 25.94
N LEU A 12 -11.74 8.57 24.84
CA LEU A 12 -10.70 9.19 24.00
C LEU A 12 -11.24 10.38 23.21
N LYS A 13 -12.52 10.34 22.78
CA LYS A 13 -13.20 11.47 22.11
C LYS A 13 -13.31 12.69 23.01
N ASP A 14 -13.50 12.49 24.31
CA ASP A 14 -13.50 13.60 25.29
C ASP A 14 -12.15 14.35 25.35
N GLN A 15 -11.04 13.73 24.92
CA GLN A 15 -9.71 14.35 24.90
C GLN A 15 -9.43 15.17 23.62
N TYR A 16 -10.30 15.12 22.61
CA TYR A 16 -10.11 15.84 21.34
C TYR A 16 -9.87 17.35 21.50
N PRO A 17 -10.57 18.08 22.40
CA PRO A 17 -10.30 19.50 22.60
C PRO A 17 -8.88 19.78 23.11
N GLN A 18 -8.33 18.88 23.94
CA GLN A 18 -6.96 19.00 24.42
C GLN A 18 -5.97 18.82 23.27
N TRP A 19 -6.14 17.79 22.44
CA TRP A 19 -5.28 17.55 21.28
C TRP A 19 -5.32 18.73 20.30
N LEU A 20 -6.50 19.28 20.04
CA LEU A 20 -6.65 20.47 19.20
C LEU A 20 -5.92 21.69 19.78
N PHE A 21 -5.94 21.88 21.10
CA PHE A 21 -5.20 22.96 21.76
C PHE A 21 -3.69 22.81 21.57
N GLU A 22 -3.15 21.61 21.75
CA GLU A 22 -1.73 21.32 21.59
C GLU A 22 -1.26 21.50 20.15
N VAL A 23 -2.05 21.04 19.18
CA VAL A 23 -1.80 21.26 17.75
C VAL A 23 -1.80 22.74 17.41
N ASN A 24 -2.76 23.50 17.96
CA ASN A 24 -2.82 24.94 17.75
C ASN A 24 -1.64 25.70 18.36
N ALA A 25 -1.10 25.20 19.48
CA ALA A 25 0.12 25.69 20.10
C ALA A 25 1.39 25.38 19.27
N GLY A 26 1.29 24.52 18.26
CA GLY A 26 2.39 24.18 17.35
C GLY A 26 3.14 22.90 17.73
N PHE A 27 2.57 22.07 18.61
CA PHE A 27 3.12 20.74 18.88
C PHE A 27 2.69 19.74 17.81
N ASN A 28 3.57 18.78 17.54
CA ASN A 28 3.25 17.60 16.75
C ASN A 28 2.74 16.51 17.69
N LEU A 29 1.74 15.74 17.29
CA LEU A 29 1.17 14.69 18.14
C LEU A 29 1.57 13.31 17.62
N CYS A 30 1.99 12.45 18.54
CA CYS A 30 2.28 11.06 18.28
C CYS A 30 1.40 10.17 19.15
N PHE A 31 0.59 9.35 18.52
CA PHE A 31 -0.37 8.46 19.15
C PHE A 31 0.19 7.04 19.20
N TYR A 32 0.38 6.53 20.41
CA TYR A 32 0.81 5.16 20.66
C TYR A 32 -0.28 4.43 21.44
N GLY A 33 -0.19 3.10 21.50
CA GLY A 33 -1.15 2.27 22.23
C GLY A 33 -1.60 1.06 21.43
N TYR A 34 -2.18 0.09 22.14
CA TYR A 34 -2.62 -1.17 21.57
C TYR A 34 -3.97 -1.04 20.86
N GLY A 35 -4.03 -1.52 19.62
CA GLY A 35 -5.21 -1.49 18.76
C GLY A 35 -5.08 -0.49 17.61
N SER A 36 -5.92 -0.68 16.60
CA SER A 36 -5.99 0.24 15.46
C SER A 36 -6.47 1.62 15.93
N LYS A 37 -5.71 2.65 15.56
CA LYS A 37 -5.98 4.07 15.87
C LYS A 37 -6.56 4.80 14.66
N LYS A 38 -6.78 4.08 13.55
CA LYS A 38 -7.16 4.68 12.28
C LYS A 38 -8.48 5.44 12.38
N GLU A 39 -9.54 4.75 12.81
CA GLU A 39 -10.88 5.33 12.95
C GLU A 39 -10.88 6.53 13.91
N LEU A 40 -10.19 6.41 15.04
CA LEU A 40 -10.07 7.48 16.04
C LEU A 40 -9.43 8.75 15.47
N LEU A 41 -8.33 8.61 14.73
CA LEU A 41 -7.61 9.76 14.19
C LEU A 41 -8.30 10.37 12.96
N GLU A 42 -8.94 9.55 12.13
CA GLU A 42 -9.78 10.04 11.03
C GLU A 42 -10.98 10.82 11.57
N ASP A 43 -11.66 10.31 12.61
CA ASP A 43 -12.73 11.01 13.31
C ASP A 43 -12.24 12.35 13.88
N PHE A 44 -11.10 12.35 14.59
CA PHE A 44 -10.51 13.57 15.15
C PHE A 44 -10.24 14.64 14.09
N VAL A 45 -9.63 14.26 12.97
CA VAL A 45 -9.32 15.20 11.88
C VAL A 45 -10.60 15.72 11.20
N GLN A 46 -11.61 14.87 11.01
CA GLN A 46 -12.88 15.27 10.40
C GLN A 46 -13.68 16.23 11.30
N GLU A 47 -13.72 15.99 12.61
CA GLU A 47 -14.50 16.79 13.55
C GLU A 47 -13.81 18.10 13.93
N MET A 48 -12.49 18.06 14.16
CA MET A 48 -11.77 19.17 14.81
C MET A 48 -10.90 19.99 13.85
N CYS A 49 -10.38 19.39 12.77
CA CYS A 49 -9.43 20.06 11.86
C CYS A 49 -10.12 20.69 10.63
N LEU A 50 -11.16 21.50 10.84
CA LEU A 50 -11.90 22.17 9.76
C LEU A 50 -11.22 23.43 9.20
N ASP A 51 -10.16 23.91 9.85
CA ASP A 51 -9.52 25.21 9.56
C ASP A 51 -8.56 25.19 8.36
N GLY A 52 -8.19 24.01 7.85
CA GLY A 52 -7.13 23.88 6.85
C GLY A 52 -7.19 22.59 6.02
N PRO A 53 -6.42 22.51 4.93
CA PRO A 53 -6.29 21.28 4.16
C PRO A 53 -5.67 20.18 5.01
N THR A 54 -6.23 18.97 4.89
CA THR A 54 -5.77 17.76 5.58
C THR A 54 -5.22 16.79 4.54
N VAL A 55 -4.08 16.17 4.85
CA VAL A 55 -3.44 15.14 4.02
C VAL A 55 -3.32 13.89 4.87
N VAL A 56 -3.96 12.82 4.42
CA VAL A 56 -3.90 11.52 5.09
C VAL A 56 -2.93 10.63 4.33
N VAL A 57 -1.94 10.11 5.03
CA VAL A 57 -0.93 9.18 4.52
C VAL A 57 -1.09 7.86 5.26
N TYR A 58 -1.25 6.79 4.50
CA TYR A 58 -1.31 5.43 5.02
C TYR A 58 0.08 4.79 4.95
N GLY A 59 0.86 4.88 6.02
CA GLY A 59 2.24 4.38 6.08
C GLY A 59 2.35 2.85 6.03
N TYR A 60 1.28 2.12 6.37
CA TYR A 60 1.23 0.66 6.21
C TYR A 60 1.12 0.20 4.73
N ALA A 61 0.81 1.11 3.80
CA ALA A 61 0.70 0.77 2.38
C ALA A 61 2.09 0.62 1.74
N ALA A 62 2.25 -0.40 0.89
CA ALA A 62 3.51 -0.67 0.18
C ALA A 62 4.00 0.46 -0.72
N SER A 63 3.07 1.20 -1.32
CA SER A 63 3.36 2.31 -2.20
C SER A 63 3.83 3.56 -1.45
N ALA A 64 3.50 3.67 -0.15
CA ALA A 64 3.74 4.88 0.63
C ALA A 64 5.25 5.14 0.81
N SER A 65 5.82 5.87 -0.13
CA SER A 65 7.18 6.36 -0.08
C SER A 65 7.20 7.85 0.27
N ILE A 66 8.29 8.29 0.89
CA ILE A 66 8.48 9.72 1.20
C ILE A 66 8.40 10.60 -0.06
N LYS A 67 8.79 10.05 -1.23
CA LYS A 67 8.71 10.75 -2.52
C LYS A 67 7.27 11.03 -2.92
N GLU A 68 6.37 10.06 -2.74
CA GLU A 68 4.95 10.23 -3.01
C GLU A 68 4.30 11.20 -2.03
N VAL A 69 4.68 11.15 -0.75
CA VAL A 69 4.21 12.11 0.27
C VAL A 69 4.63 13.53 -0.13
N LEU A 70 5.91 13.73 -0.48
CA LEU A 70 6.42 15.03 -0.92
C LEU A 70 5.78 15.49 -2.23
N ALA A 71 5.58 14.59 -3.19
CA ALA A 71 4.89 14.90 -4.45
C ALA A 71 3.44 15.33 -4.18
N GLY A 72 2.72 14.61 -3.32
CA GLY A 72 1.37 14.97 -2.89
C GLY A 72 1.33 16.33 -2.20
N LEU A 73 2.30 16.62 -1.33
CA LEU A 73 2.45 17.93 -0.68
C LEU A 73 2.73 19.06 -1.69
N MET A 74 3.52 18.79 -2.72
CA MET A 74 3.83 19.74 -3.79
C MET A 74 2.65 19.99 -4.74
N ASP A 75 1.73 19.05 -4.87
CA ASP A 75 0.53 19.20 -5.70
C ASP A 75 -0.60 19.99 -5.02
N LEU A 76 -0.67 19.96 -3.68
CA LEU A 76 -1.64 20.73 -2.89
C LEU A 76 -1.66 22.25 -3.15
N PRO A 77 -0.52 22.97 -3.31
CA PRO A 77 -0.55 24.41 -3.59
C PRO A 77 -1.21 24.79 -4.93
N ARG A 78 -1.55 23.84 -5.81
CA ARG A 78 -2.29 24.11 -7.07
C ARG A 78 -3.81 23.97 -6.96
N LYS A 79 -4.34 23.30 -5.93
CA LYS A 79 -5.78 23.09 -5.72
C LYS A 79 -6.31 23.85 -4.50
N VAL A 80 -5.91 25.11 -4.29
CA VAL A 80 -6.74 25.99 -3.47
C VAL A 80 -8.00 26.28 -4.29
N PRO A 81 -9.19 25.75 -3.94
CA PRO A 81 -10.38 26.11 -4.65
C PRO A 81 -10.60 27.61 -4.41
N LYS A 82 -10.94 28.35 -5.45
CA LYS A 82 -11.67 29.61 -5.28
C LYS A 82 -13.02 29.23 -4.65
N MET A 83 -13.03 29.07 -3.32
CA MET A 83 -14.18 28.61 -2.55
C MET A 83 -15.29 29.66 -2.68
N THR A 84 -16.25 29.34 -3.54
CA THR A 84 -17.40 30.18 -3.84
C THR A 84 -18.52 29.79 -2.89
N ARG A 85 -18.58 30.43 -1.70
CA ARG A 85 -19.79 30.99 -1.04
C ARG A 85 -19.56 31.30 0.46
N PRO A 86 -20.35 32.22 1.04
CA PRO A 86 -19.92 33.07 2.14
C PRO A 86 -20.48 32.61 3.49
N TRP A 87 -19.62 32.48 4.50
CA TRP A 87 -20.06 32.38 5.89
C TRP A 87 -19.64 33.66 6.63
N LYS A 88 -20.59 34.58 6.69
CA LYS A 88 -20.60 35.64 7.69
C LYS A 88 -20.68 34.96 9.06
N ILE A 89 -19.61 35.02 9.84
CA ILE A 89 -19.54 35.32 11.29
C ILE A 89 -18.11 34.93 11.74
N SER A 90 -17.13 35.75 11.37
CA SER A 90 -15.82 35.85 12.04
C SER A 90 -15.09 37.15 11.62
N ARG A 91 -15.86 38.15 11.17
CA ARG A 91 -15.38 39.40 10.54
C ARG A 91 -14.85 40.44 11.54
N ILE A 92 -14.55 40.04 12.78
CA ILE A 92 -14.05 40.95 13.83
C ILE A 92 -12.55 40.74 14.10
N SER A 93 -11.95 39.59 13.76
CA SER A 93 -10.50 39.37 13.91
C SER A 93 -9.66 39.77 12.68
N HIS A 94 -10.31 40.14 11.56
CA HIS A 94 -9.64 40.59 10.33
C HIS A 94 -9.20 42.06 10.35
N LEU A 95 -9.42 42.80 11.44
CA LEU A 95 -9.11 44.24 11.53
C LEU A 95 -7.73 44.56 12.11
N THR A 96 -6.97 43.57 12.58
CA THR A 96 -5.66 43.79 13.19
C THR A 96 -4.62 42.77 12.72
N GLY A 97 -3.99 43.06 11.58
CA GLY A 97 -2.68 42.47 11.27
C GLY A 97 -2.54 41.91 9.87
N ARG A 98 -1.77 42.64 9.05
CA ARG A 98 -1.22 42.24 7.75
C ARG A 98 -0.51 40.88 7.85
N SER A 99 -1.14 39.81 7.38
CA SER A 99 -0.45 38.69 6.74
C SER A 99 -1.47 37.84 6.00
N ARG A 100 -1.22 37.50 4.73
CA ARG A 100 -1.92 36.43 4.04
C ARG A 100 -1.54 35.14 4.77
N ARG A 101 -2.29 34.77 5.82
CA ARG A 101 -2.06 33.53 6.56
C ARG A 101 -2.29 32.38 5.60
N ILE A 102 -1.21 31.71 5.22
CA ILE A 102 -1.30 30.40 4.57
C ILE A 102 -2.08 29.51 5.54
N PRO A 103 -3.14 28.81 5.10
CA PRO A 103 -3.86 27.91 5.98
C PRO A 103 -2.89 26.86 6.54
N ARG A 104 -3.01 26.55 7.83
CA ARG A 104 -2.23 25.47 8.45
C ARG A 104 -2.57 24.16 7.75
N LEU A 105 -1.54 23.37 7.44
CA LEU A 105 -1.67 22.07 6.80
C LEU A 105 -1.61 20.99 7.88
N TYR A 106 -2.64 20.14 7.93
CA TYR A 106 -2.65 18.99 8.82
C TYR A 106 -2.16 17.77 8.05
N LEU A 107 -1.06 17.17 8.49
CA LEU A 107 -0.52 15.94 7.92
C LEU A 107 -0.80 14.80 8.91
N LEU A 108 -1.76 13.94 8.57
CA LEU A 108 -2.09 12.73 9.32
C LEU A 108 -1.33 11.55 8.71
N VAL A 109 -0.46 10.92 9.49
CA VAL A 109 0.31 9.73 9.08
C VAL A 109 -0.12 8.55 9.95
N HIS A 110 -0.84 7.61 9.35
CA HIS A 110 -1.09 6.32 9.98
C HIS A 110 0.16 5.45 9.84
N ASN A 111 0.56 4.76 10.91
CA ASN A 111 1.71 3.87 10.94
C ASN A 111 2.99 4.55 10.41
N LEU A 112 3.51 5.50 11.19
CA LEU A 112 4.79 6.15 10.92
C LEU A 112 5.96 5.17 10.80
N ASP A 113 5.82 4.01 11.44
CA ASP A 113 6.71 2.86 11.45
C ASP A 113 6.55 1.92 10.25
N GLY A 114 5.67 2.25 9.31
CA GLY A 114 5.45 1.46 8.10
C GLY A 114 6.75 1.26 7.28
N PRO A 115 6.85 0.17 6.51
CA PRO A 115 8.12 -0.22 5.87
C PRO A 115 8.62 0.78 4.82
N GLY A 116 7.74 1.60 4.23
CA GLY A 116 8.14 2.66 3.30
C GLY A 116 8.64 3.95 3.99
N LEU A 117 8.29 4.15 5.26
CA LEU A 117 8.60 5.36 6.05
C LEU A 117 9.63 5.09 7.16
N SER A 118 9.96 3.83 7.44
CA SER A 118 10.96 3.44 8.44
C SER A 118 12.40 3.75 8.03
N SER A 119 12.65 4.10 6.77
CA SER A 119 13.99 4.48 6.32
C SER A 119 14.48 5.77 7.02
N PRO A 120 15.78 5.86 7.40
CA PRO A 120 16.30 7.01 8.12
C PRO A 120 16.18 8.32 7.31
N GLN A 121 16.29 8.24 5.98
CA GLN A 121 16.10 9.38 5.09
C GLN A 121 14.64 9.88 5.08
N ALA A 122 13.67 8.97 5.11
CA ALA A 122 12.26 9.34 5.19
C ALA A 122 11.94 9.99 6.54
N GLN A 123 12.52 9.50 7.64
CA GLN A 123 12.35 10.07 8.96
C GLN A 123 12.96 11.46 9.08
N GLU A 124 14.17 11.66 8.57
CA GLU A 124 14.77 13.00 8.52
C GLU A 124 13.90 13.99 7.72
N ALA A 125 13.36 13.57 6.59
CA ALA A 125 12.43 14.38 5.80
C ALA A 125 11.12 14.69 6.57
N LEU A 126 10.56 13.74 7.31
CA LEU A 126 9.36 13.96 8.13
C LEU A 126 9.64 14.88 9.32
N LEU A 127 10.80 14.74 9.97
CA LEU A 127 11.22 15.60 11.08
C LEU A 127 11.45 17.05 10.60
N THR A 128 12.04 17.23 9.42
CA THR A 128 12.20 18.57 8.82
C THR A 128 10.86 19.19 8.44
N LEU A 129 9.90 18.40 7.92
CA LEU A 129 8.53 18.86 7.68
C LEU A 129 7.81 19.25 8.99
N ALA A 130 7.96 18.43 10.03
CA ALA A 130 7.38 18.66 11.35
C ALA A 130 7.99 19.88 12.09
N SER A 131 9.11 20.41 11.59
CA SER A 131 9.74 21.62 12.12
C SER A 131 9.11 22.91 11.57
N ILE A 132 8.26 22.80 10.54
CA ILE A 132 7.62 23.94 9.89
C ILE A 132 6.39 24.34 10.71
N PRO A 133 6.30 25.58 11.24
CA PRO A 133 5.20 26.00 12.15
C PRO A 133 3.81 26.02 11.50
N ASN A 134 3.76 25.94 10.17
CA ASN A 134 2.52 25.91 9.39
C ASN A 134 2.05 24.47 9.08
N ILE A 135 2.88 23.45 9.36
CA ILE A 135 2.53 22.05 9.18
C ILE A 135 2.42 21.42 10.56
N SER A 136 1.25 20.86 10.85
CA SER A 136 1.05 20.09 12.08
C SER A 136 1.03 18.61 11.73
N LEU A 137 1.98 17.86 12.28
CA LEU A 137 2.08 16.42 12.06
C LEU A 137 1.32 15.68 13.17
N LEU A 138 0.36 14.85 12.75
CA LEU A 138 -0.36 13.88 13.58
C LEU A 138 0.08 12.50 13.13
N ALA A 139 0.73 11.73 13.99
CA ALA A 139 1.27 10.42 13.62
C ALA A 139 0.73 9.32 14.54
N SER A 140 0.41 8.16 13.98
CA SER A 140 0.15 6.94 14.75
C SER A 140 1.33 5.99 14.67
N VAL A 141 1.55 5.27 15.76
CA VAL A 141 2.69 4.38 15.96
C VAL A 141 2.21 3.08 16.60
N ASP A 142 2.70 1.94 16.09
CA ASP A 142 2.38 0.61 16.64
C ASP A 142 3.62 -0.14 17.16
N HIS A 143 4.78 0.10 16.56
CA HIS A 143 6.00 -0.61 16.91
C HIS A 143 6.57 -0.16 18.26
N ILE A 144 6.97 -1.12 19.09
CA ILE A 144 7.51 -0.88 20.45
C ILE A 144 8.74 0.05 20.39
N ASN A 145 9.62 -0.18 19.41
CA ASN A 145 10.84 0.61 19.22
C ASN A 145 10.62 1.96 18.50
N ALA A 146 9.38 2.39 18.27
CA ALA A 146 9.14 3.60 17.49
C ALA A 146 9.60 4.89 18.17
N GLY A 147 9.78 4.90 19.49
CA GLY A 147 10.45 6.00 20.19
C GLY A 147 11.89 6.24 19.69
N LEU A 148 12.54 5.23 19.12
CA LEU A 148 13.87 5.37 18.49
C LEU A 148 13.82 6.00 17.10
N LEU A 149 12.70 5.85 16.38
CA LEU A 149 12.51 6.42 15.04
C LEU A 149 12.31 7.94 15.10
N LEU A 150 11.72 8.40 16.20
CA LEU A 150 11.50 9.82 16.48
C LEU A 150 12.67 10.46 17.25
N ASN A 151 13.88 9.87 17.18
CA ASN A 151 15.03 10.38 17.91
C ASN A 151 15.43 11.76 17.35
N PRO A 152 15.30 12.84 18.14
CA PRO A 152 15.78 14.15 17.71
C PRO A 152 17.31 14.08 17.62
N GLY A 153 17.86 14.31 16.43
CA GLY A 153 19.26 14.71 16.32
C GLY A 153 19.55 15.98 17.13
N PRO A 154 20.82 16.42 17.25
CA PRO A 154 21.27 17.46 18.18
C PRO A 154 20.68 18.88 17.96
N PHE A 155 19.74 19.04 17.02
CA PHE A 155 18.98 20.27 16.76
C PHE A 155 17.49 19.92 16.81
N SER A 156 16.94 19.79 18.02
CA SER A 156 15.53 19.42 18.24
C SER A 156 14.59 20.48 17.67
N THR A 157 14.12 20.29 16.44
CA THR A 157 13.21 21.23 15.76
C THR A 157 11.78 20.73 15.64
N SER A 158 11.49 19.46 15.99
CA SER A 158 10.13 18.93 16.05
C SER A 158 9.77 18.54 17.49
N SER A 159 8.84 19.28 18.08
CA SER A 159 8.32 19.01 19.42
C SER A 159 7.15 18.02 19.33
N PHE A 160 7.42 16.74 19.56
CA PHE A 160 6.39 15.70 19.63
C PHE A 160 5.85 15.56 21.05
N LEU A 161 4.52 15.50 21.17
CA LEU A 161 3.81 15.08 22.36
C LEU A 161 3.23 13.68 22.13
N PHE A 162 3.47 12.80 23.10
CA PHE A 162 3.05 11.41 23.03
C PHE A 162 1.74 11.22 23.80
N HIS A 163 0.71 10.72 23.11
CA HIS A 163 -0.59 10.41 23.69
C HIS A 163 -0.87 8.92 23.63
N ASP A 164 -1.30 8.38 24.76
CA ASP A 164 -1.79 7.00 24.83
C ASP A 164 -3.22 6.94 24.28
N SER A 165 -3.41 6.11 23.28
CA SER A 165 -4.69 5.86 22.59
C SER A 165 -4.90 4.37 22.38
N THR A 166 -4.97 3.61 23.47
CA THR A 166 -5.29 2.18 23.47
C THR A 166 -6.78 1.94 23.15
N THR A 167 -7.10 1.51 21.94
CA THR A 167 -8.49 1.26 21.48
C THR A 167 -8.88 -0.23 21.52
N PHE A 168 -7.90 -1.15 21.56
CA PHE A 168 -8.11 -2.61 21.41
C PHE A 168 -8.87 -3.04 20.14
N VAL A 169 -8.96 -2.16 19.13
CA VAL A 169 -9.58 -2.44 17.83
C VAL A 169 -8.66 -3.36 17.02
N PRO A 170 -9.18 -4.38 16.33
CA PRO A 170 -8.37 -5.27 15.51
C PRO A 170 -7.75 -4.56 14.30
N TYR A 171 -6.51 -4.93 13.97
CA TYR A 171 -5.72 -4.35 12.87
C TYR A 171 -6.07 -4.93 11.50
N ILE A 172 -7.34 -4.89 11.08
CA ILE A 172 -7.80 -5.58 9.86
C ILE A 172 -7.18 -4.93 8.61
N THR A 173 -7.21 -3.60 8.55
CA THR A 173 -6.71 -2.84 7.40
C THR A 173 -5.19 -2.84 7.31
N GLU A 174 -4.51 -2.76 8.46
CA GLU A 174 -3.06 -2.75 8.51
C GLU A 174 -2.49 -4.15 8.23
N GLN A 175 -3.12 -5.21 8.75
CA GLN A 175 -2.70 -6.59 8.49
C GLN A 175 -2.91 -7.00 7.02
N SER A 176 -4.01 -6.60 6.38
CA SER A 176 -4.23 -6.93 4.96
C SER A 176 -3.17 -6.30 4.05
N ALA A 177 -2.78 -5.05 4.33
CA ALA A 177 -1.67 -4.39 3.64
C ALA A 177 -0.32 -5.07 3.91
N HIS A 178 -0.04 -5.43 5.17
CA HIS A 178 1.16 -6.20 5.53
C HIS A 178 1.20 -7.59 4.88
N ALA A 179 0.07 -8.29 4.76
CA ALA A 179 0.00 -9.59 4.09
C ALA A 179 0.35 -9.45 2.59
N SER A 180 -0.18 -8.42 1.93
CA SER A 180 0.19 -8.10 0.54
C SER A 180 1.67 -7.72 0.41
N LEU A 181 2.24 -7.04 1.40
CA LEU A 181 3.64 -6.65 1.45
C LEU A 181 4.57 -7.84 1.68
N ILE A 182 4.23 -8.74 2.60
CA ILE A 182 5.00 -9.97 2.82
C ILE A 182 4.99 -10.80 1.54
N LEU A 183 3.83 -10.96 0.90
CA LEU A 183 3.71 -11.60 -0.42
C LEU A 183 4.59 -10.92 -1.48
N ARG A 184 4.77 -9.59 -1.43
CA ARG A 184 5.65 -8.84 -2.34
C ARG A 184 7.14 -8.84 -1.94
N LEU A 185 7.45 -8.99 -0.66
CA LEU A 185 8.82 -8.97 -0.14
C LEU A 185 9.47 -10.35 -0.19
N THR A 186 8.69 -11.42 0.01
CA THR A 186 9.14 -12.80 -0.28
C THR A 186 9.46 -12.98 -1.75
N THR A 187 8.96 -12.10 -2.62
CA THR A 187 9.16 -12.12 -4.07
C THR A 187 10.14 -11.07 -4.59
N ALA A 188 10.53 -10.08 -3.78
CA ALA A 188 11.53 -9.07 -4.15
C ALA A 188 12.97 -9.47 -3.80
N GLY A 189 13.17 -10.44 -2.89
CA GLY A 189 14.51 -10.92 -2.48
C GLY A 189 15.19 -11.84 -3.50
N ASN A 190 14.40 -12.56 -4.30
CA ASN A 190 14.82 -13.32 -5.47
C ASN A 190 13.90 -12.85 -6.59
N GLY A 191 14.42 -12.28 -7.67
CA GLY A 191 13.64 -11.63 -8.75
C GLY A 191 12.69 -12.53 -9.55
N ALA A 192 11.85 -13.30 -8.87
CA ALA A 192 10.72 -14.06 -9.35
C ALA A 192 9.56 -13.70 -8.43
N THR A 193 8.52 -13.12 -9.03
CA THR A 193 7.21 -12.81 -8.44
C THR A 193 6.48 -14.08 -8.02
N MET A 194 7.02 -14.85 -7.07
CA MET A 194 6.38 -16.09 -6.59
C MET A 194 5.01 -15.81 -5.97
N VAL A 195 3.95 -16.08 -6.73
CA VAL A 195 2.59 -16.00 -6.22
C VAL A 195 2.42 -17.12 -5.20
N ASN A 196 1.90 -16.82 -4.00
CA ASN A 196 1.57 -17.89 -3.06
C ASN A 196 0.44 -18.75 -3.66
N LYS A 197 0.59 -20.08 -3.61
CA LYS A 197 -0.43 -21.04 -4.08
C LYS A 197 -1.84 -20.69 -3.61
N HIS A 198 -1.98 -20.30 -2.34
CA HIS A 198 -3.28 -19.98 -1.76
C HIS A 198 -3.90 -18.69 -2.32
N SER A 199 -3.10 -17.66 -2.61
CA SER A 199 -3.60 -16.45 -3.28
C SER A 199 -4.00 -16.74 -4.72
N ALA A 200 -3.25 -17.58 -5.44
CA ALA A 200 -3.63 -18.02 -6.77
C ALA A 200 -4.96 -18.79 -6.75
N GLN A 201 -5.19 -19.68 -5.79
CA GLN A 201 -6.45 -20.41 -5.64
C GLN A 201 -7.65 -19.48 -5.42
N LEU A 202 -7.50 -18.46 -4.57
CA LEU A 202 -8.57 -17.50 -4.30
C LEU A 202 -8.92 -16.65 -5.52
N VAL A 203 -7.90 -16.20 -6.27
CA VAL A 203 -8.11 -15.44 -7.51
C VAL A 203 -8.76 -16.33 -8.56
N LEU A 204 -8.27 -17.55 -8.76
CA LEU A 204 -8.85 -18.53 -9.69
C LEU A 204 -10.30 -18.88 -9.35
N ALA A 205 -10.68 -18.91 -8.07
CA ALA A 205 -12.07 -19.14 -7.66
C ALA A 205 -13.01 -17.99 -8.04
N SER A 206 -12.48 -16.77 -8.22
CA SER A 206 -13.27 -15.58 -8.60
C SER A 206 -13.38 -15.35 -10.11
N LEU A 207 -12.57 -16.06 -10.90
CA LEU A 207 -12.47 -15.90 -12.35
C LEU A 207 -13.54 -16.70 -13.11
N THR A 208 -13.80 -16.28 -14.35
CA THR A 208 -14.72 -16.99 -15.27
C THR A 208 -14.19 -18.37 -15.66
N ASP A 209 -15.09 -19.30 -16.01
CA ASP A 209 -14.75 -20.67 -16.43
C ASP A 209 -13.74 -20.68 -17.59
N ASN A 210 -13.96 -19.83 -18.58
CA ASN A 210 -13.05 -19.69 -19.73
C ASN A 210 -11.65 -19.20 -19.30
N ALA A 211 -11.56 -18.30 -18.31
CA ALA A 211 -10.29 -17.85 -17.77
C ALA A 211 -9.58 -18.97 -16.99
N ARG A 212 -10.33 -19.80 -16.25
CA ARG A 212 -9.78 -20.98 -15.56
C ARG A 212 -9.23 -22.01 -16.53
N ASP A 213 -9.93 -22.25 -17.64
CA ASP A 213 -9.48 -23.17 -18.69
C ASP A 213 -8.26 -22.63 -19.44
N LEU A 214 -8.22 -21.32 -19.71
CA LEU A 214 -7.03 -20.67 -20.28
C LEU A 214 -5.83 -20.82 -19.34
N PHE A 215 -6.03 -20.58 -18.03
CA PHE A 215 -4.96 -20.74 -17.04
C PHE A 215 -4.46 -22.19 -16.98
N ARG A 216 -5.35 -23.18 -17.05
CA ARG A 216 -4.96 -24.60 -17.12
C ARG A 216 -4.16 -24.92 -18.38
N MET A 217 -4.57 -24.41 -19.54
CA MET A 217 -3.83 -24.58 -20.80
C MET A 217 -2.45 -23.91 -20.77
N LEU A 218 -2.36 -22.75 -20.14
CA LEU A 218 -1.09 -22.04 -19.94
C LEU A 218 -0.17 -22.82 -19.00
N GLY A 219 -0.71 -23.33 -17.88
CA GLY A 219 0.03 -24.17 -16.94
C GLY A 219 0.56 -25.46 -17.58
N GLN A 220 -0.29 -26.17 -18.34
CA GLN A 220 0.13 -27.36 -19.09
C GLN A 220 1.24 -27.03 -20.10
N ALA A 221 1.07 -25.96 -20.87
CA ALA A 221 2.07 -25.55 -21.84
C ALA A 221 3.41 -25.13 -21.20
N CYS A 222 3.38 -24.52 -20.01
CA CYS A 222 4.57 -24.18 -19.22
C CYS A 222 5.24 -25.42 -18.59
N ILE A 223 4.50 -26.51 -18.35
CA ILE A 223 5.05 -27.79 -17.87
C ILE A 223 5.67 -28.54 -19.05
N ASP A 224 4.96 -28.59 -20.18
CA ASP A 224 5.40 -29.25 -21.42
C ASP A 224 6.62 -28.56 -22.06
N SER A 225 6.76 -27.24 -21.89
CA SER A 225 7.91 -26.52 -22.42
C SER A 225 9.17 -26.84 -21.60
N ALA A 226 10.17 -27.40 -22.29
CA ALA A 226 11.48 -27.66 -21.73
C ALA A 226 12.16 -26.34 -21.27
N PRO A 227 13.03 -26.40 -20.23
CA PRO A 227 13.69 -25.22 -19.68
C PRO A 227 14.42 -24.38 -20.73
N PHE A 228 14.12 -23.09 -20.81
CA PHE A 228 14.82 -22.15 -21.70
C PHE A 228 16.26 -21.97 -21.20
N SER A 229 17.22 -22.60 -21.87
CA SER A 229 18.64 -22.51 -21.51
C SER A 229 19.30 -21.31 -22.20
N SER A 230 19.26 -20.14 -21.58
CA SER A 230 20.23 -19.06 -21.86
C SER A 230 21.32 -19.03 -20.78
N ASN A 231 22.37 -19.82 -21.05
CA ASN A 231 23.76 -19.71 -20.61
C ASN A 231 24.10 -19.12 -19.21
N THR A 232 24.50 -20.02 -18.30
CA THR A 232 25.57 -19.92 -17.29
C THR A 232 25.96 -18.56 -16.72
N LEU A 233 25.68 -18.37 -15.43
CA LEU A 233 26.69 -18.15 -14.38
C LEU A 233 26.04 -18.36 -13.00
N LYS A 234 26.42 -19.46 -12.33
CA LYS A 234 26.27 -19.75 -10.88
C LYS A 234 25.03 -19.12 -10.19
N ARG A 235 23.88 -19.80 -10.23
CA ARG A 235 22.79 -19.57 -9.26
C ARG A 235 22.64 -20.82 -8.37
N PRO A 236 22.39 -20.63 -7.05
CA PRO A 236 22.34 -21.72 -6.08
C PRO A 236 21.10 -22.60 -6.33
N GLU A 237 21.19 -23.87 -5.90
CA GLU A 237 20.30 -25.00 -6.16
C GLU A 237 18.86 -24.87 -5.59
N GLY A 238 18.14 -23.83 -5.99
CA GLY A 238 16.73 -23.62 -5.63
C GLY A 238 16.00 -22.60 -6.49
N THR A 239 16.58 -22.19 -7.63
CA THR A 239 16.00 -21.17 -8.51
C THR A 239 15.26 -21.84 -9.67
N SER A 240 13.93 -21.69 -9.70
CA SER A 240 13.04 -22.21 -10.74
C SER A 240 13.44 -21.72 -12.13
N VAL A 241 13.51 -22.66 -13.06
CA VAL A 241 13.74 -22.38 -14.48
C VAL A 241 12.59 -21.55 -15.03
N GLU A 242 12.89 -20.43 -15.69
CA GLU A 242 11.94 -19.68 -16.51
C GLU A 242 11.43 -20.58 -17.65
N ARG A 243 10.29 -21.21 -17.43
CA ARG A 243 9.53 -21.93 -18.46
C ARG A 243 8.43 -20.99 -18.96
N GLY A 244 8.42 -20.76 -20.25
CA GLY A 244 7.44 -19.87 -20.86
C GLY A 244 6.99 -20.38 -22.21
N ILE A 245 5.87 -19.85 -22.67
CA ILE A 245 5.28 -20.11 -23.98
C ILE A 245 5.16 -18.79 -24.73
N THR A 246 5.35 -18.83 -26.04
CA THR A 246 5.17 -17.64 -26.89
C THR A 246 3.69 -17.26 -26.97
N TYR A 247 3.41 -15.97 -27.06
CA TYR A 247 2.05 -15.45 -27.22
C TYR A 247 1.29 -16.13 -28.38
N GLU A 248 1.96 -16.33 -29.51
CA GLU A 248 1.37 -16.92 -30.72
C GLU A 248 0.97 -18.38 -30.53
N GLU A 249 1.83 -19.17 -29.89
CA GLU A 249 1.57 -20.58 -29.64
C GLU A 249 0.42 -20.77 -28.64
N LEU A 250 0.39 -19.96 -27.58
CA LEU A 250 -0.68 -20.03 -26.60
C LEU A 250 -2.02 -19.61 -27.21
N PHE A 251 -2.04 -18.57 -28.05
CA PHE A 251 -3.25 -18.16 -28.76
C PHE A 251 -3.76 -19.25 -29.71
N SER A 252 -2.85 -19.92 -30.44
CA SER A 252 -3.19 -21.05 -31.31
C SER A 252 -3.81 -22.21 -30.53
N ARG A 253 -3.21 -22.59 -29.39
CA ARG A 253 -3.72 -23.64 -28.49
C ARG A 253 -5.09 -23.28 -27.90
N CYS A 254 -5.29 -22.05 -27.45
CA CYS A 254 -6.58 -21.59 -26.90
C CYS A 254 -7.68 -21.57 -27.96
N ARG A 255 -7.34 -21.24 -29.21
CA ARG A 255 -8.29 -21.27 -30.33
C ARG A 255 -8.64 -22.70 -30.73
N ALA A 256 -7.67 -23.62 -30.72
CA ALA A 256 -7.91 -25.04 -30.99
C ALA A 256 -8.79 -25.70 -29.93
N ALA A 257 -8.64 -25.30 -28.66
CA ALA A 257 -9.47 -25.75 -27.54
C ALA A 257 -10.82 -25.02 -27.42
N PHE A 258 -11.15 -24.10 -28.34
CA PHE A 258 -12.37 -23.30 -28.35
C PHE A 258 -12.60 -22.45 -27.08
N ILE A 259 -11.54 -22.12 -26.34
CA ILE A 259 -11.61 -21.31 -25.10
C ILE A 259 -11.87 -19.83 -25.44
N VAL A 260 -11.28 -19.36 -26.54
CA VAL A 260 -11.38 -17.95 -26.96
C VAL A 260 -11.67 -17.82 -28.44
N ASN A 261 -12.64 -16.96 -28.76
CA ASN A 261 -13.11 -16.71 -30.14
C ASN A 261 -12.45 -15.51 -30.82
N SER A 262 -11.96 -14.53 -30.04
CA SER A 262 -11.36 -13.29 -30.54
C SER A 262 -10.08 -12.94 -29.79
N GLU A 263 -9.13 -12.35 -30.51
CA GLU A 263 -7.89 -11.83 -29.89
C GLU A 263 -8.19 -10.74 -28.84
N ALA A 264 -9.27 -9.98 -29.00
CA ALA A 264 -9.68 -8.96 -28.04
C ALA A 264 -10.09 -9.57 -26.69
N THR A 265 -10.87 -10.66 -26.72
CA THR A 265 -11.28 -11.39 -25.51
C THR A 265 -10.07 -12.06 -24.83
N PHE A 266 -9.12 -12.54 -25.63
CA PHE A 266 -7.88 -13.13 -25.13
C PHE A 266 -7.02 -12.11 -24.38
N LYS A 267 -6.81 -10.92 -24.97
CA LYS A 267 -6.06 -9.83 -24.33
C LYS A 267 -6.74 -9.31 -23.07
N SER A 268 -8.08 -9.29 -23.03
CA SER A 268 -8.83 -8.90 -21.84
C SER A 268 -8.56 -9.84 -20.66
N ILE A 269 -8.56 -11.15 -20.90
CA ILE A 269 -8.29 -12.16 -19.86
C ILE A 269 -6.82 -12.12 -19.42
N LEU A 270 -5.87 -11.94 -20.36
CA LEU A 270 -4.46 -11.75 -20.00
C LEU A 270 -4.23 -10.47 -19.18
N GLY A 271 -4.97 -9.41 -19.47
CA GLY A 271 -4.95 -8.18 -18.68
C GLY A 271 -5.37 -8.42 -17.23
N GLU A 272 -6.43 -9.20 -17.02
CA GLU A 272 -6.90 -9.59 -15.69
C GLU A 272 -5.84 -10.41 -14.92
N PHE A 273 -5.17 -11.36 -15.58
CA PHE A 273 -4.07 -12.10 -14.96
C PHE A 273 -2.87 -11.22 -14.61
N ARG A 274 -2.59 -10.20 -15.43
CA ARG A 274 -1.53 -9.22 -15.17
C ARG A 274 -1.87 -8.34 -13.98
N ASP A 275 -3.12 -7.90 -13.86
CA ASP A 275 -3.57 -7.07 -12.73
C ASP A 275 -3.49 -7.82 -11.39
N HIS A 276 -3.54 -9.15 -11.43
CA HIS A 276 -3.39 -10.03 -10.27
C HIS A 276 -1.99 -10.63 -10.08
N ASP A 277 -0.98 -10.14 -10.83
CA ASP A 277 0.41 -10.64 -10.78
C ASP A 277 0.56 -12.16 -11.05
N LEU A 278 -0.41 -12.78 -11.75
CA LEU A 278 -0.38 -14.22 -12.09
C LEU A 278 0.50 -14.55 -13.31
N LEU A 279 0.89 -13.54 -14.08
CA LEU A 279 1.70 -13.69 -15.29
C LEU A 279 2.87 -12.71 -15.31
N THR A 280 4.02 -13.21 -15.75
CA THR A 280 5.20 -12.41 -16.08
C THR A 280 5.47 -12.48 -17.57
N GLU A 281 5.42 -11.32 -18.23
CA GLU A 281 5.79 -11.17 -19.63
C GLU A 281 7.27 -10.80 -19.73
N THR A 282 8.06 -11.68 -20.33
CA THR A 282 9.47 -11.42 -20.63
C THR A 282 9.65 -11.38 -22.14
N ARG A 283 10.29 -10.32 -22.64
CA ARG A 283 10.69 -10.26 -24.05
C ARG A 283 11.88 -11.17 -24.27
N GLY A 284 11.68 -12.22 -25.07
CA GLY A 284 12.77 -13.11 -25.48
C GLY A 284 13.81 -12.36 -26.31
N SER A 285 15.02 -12.92 -26.39
CA SER A 285 16.09 -12.39 -27.25
C SER A 285 15.70 -12.33 -28.73
N ASP A 286 14.66 -13.09 -29.12
CA ASP A 286 14.11 -13.18 -30.47
C ASP A 286 13.01 -12.13 -30.76
N GLY A 287 12.73 -11.24 -29.80
CA GLY A 287 11.68 -10.22 -29.92
C GLY A 287 10.25 -10.73 -29.74
N SER A 288 10.08 -12.03 -29.50
CA SER A 288 8.79 -12.63 -29.13
C SER A 288 8.48 -12.42 -27.65
N ASP A 289 7.22 -12.09 -27.36
CA ASP A 289 6.72 -11.97 -25.99
C ASP A 289 6.49 -13.38 -25.42
N VAL A 290 7.25 -13.73 -24.38
CA VAL A 290 7.18 -15.01 -23.68
C VAL A 290 6.37 -14.81 -22.39
N LEU A 291 5.31 -15.60 -22.23
CA LEU A 291 4.46 -15.63 -21.06
C LEU A 291 4.94 -16.73 -20.11
N SER A 292 5.17 -16.38 -18.85
CA SER A 292 5.57 -17.33 -17.80
C SER A 292 4.68 -17.16 -16.57
N ILE A 293 4.41 -18.27 -15.86
CA ILE A 293 3.79 -18.22 -14.54
C ILE A 293 4.91 -18.33 -13.50
N PRO A 294 5.03 -17.38 -12.57
CA PRO A 294 6.03 -17.42 -11.52
C PRO A 294 5.59 -18.34 -10.37
N LEU A 295 5.37 -19.63 -10.65
CA LEU A 295 5.03 -20.67 -9.67
C LEU A 295 5.99 -21.85 -9.78
N THR A 296 6.16 -22.60 -8.69
CA THR A 296 6.93 -23.86 -8.75
C THR A 296 6.18 -24.88 -9.60
N THR A 297 6.91 -25.81 -10.22
CA THR A 297 6.30 -26.86 -11.05
C THR A 297 5.34 -27.74 -10.24
N MET A 298 5.68 -28.02 -8.98
CA MET A 298 4.84 -28.78 -8.05
C MET A 298 3.53 -28.05 -7.74
N ASP A 299 3.61 -26.74 -7.45
CA ASP A 299 2.41 -25.93 -7.19
C ASP A 299 1.52 -25.79 -8.44
N LEU A 300 2.13 -25.70 -9.64
CA LEU A 300 1.40 -25.62 -10.91
C LEU A 300 0.66 -26.92 -11.24
N GLU A 301 1.29 -28.08 -11.01
CA GLU A 301 0.69 -29.39 -11.23
C GLU A 301 -0.53 -29.61 -10.32
N GLU A 302 -0.41 -29.24 -9.04
CA GLU A 302 -1.51 -29.31 -8.07
C GLU A 302 -2.63 -28.32 -8.39
N LEU A 303 -2.32 -27.09 -8.84
CA LEU A 303 -3.33 -26.10 -9.22
C LEU A 303 -4.07 -26.45 -10.51
N CYS A 304 -3.40 -27.09 -11.46
CA CYS A 304 -4.01 -27.54 -12.71
C CYS A 304 -4.85 -28.82 -12.52
N GLY A 305 -4.69 -29.51 -11.38
CA GLY A 305 -5.40 -30.74 -11.05
C GLY A 305 -4.84 -31.97 -11.79
N LEU A 306 -3.53 -32.00 -12.06
CA LEU A 306 -2.87 -33.04 -12.86
C LEU A 306 -2.39 -34.27 -12.05
N GLU A 307 -2.76 -34.42 -10.77
CA GLU A 307 -2.39 -35.58 -9.94
C GLU A 307 -3.11 -36.91 -10.32
N GLY A 308 -3.66 -37.04 -11.52
CA GLY A 308 -4.45 -38.20 -11.94
C GLY A 308 -4.01 -38.89 -13.24
N ALA A 309 -2.89 -38.50 -13.85
CA ALA A 309 -2.43 -39.10 -15.11
C ALA A 309 -0.96 -39.55 -15.00
N VAL A 310 -0.75 -40.61 -14.23
CA VAL A 310 0.40 -41.53 -14.37
C VAL A 310 -0.14 -42.90 -14.76
#